data_AF-A0A2T4X1J5-F1
#
_entry.id   AF-A0A2T4X1J5-F1
#
_cell.length_a   1.000
_cell.length_b   1.000
_cell.length_c   1.000
_cell.angle_alpha   90.00
_cell.angle_beta   90.00
_cell.angle_gamma   90.00
#
_symmetry.space_group_name_H-M   'P 1'
#
loop_
_entity.id
_entity.type
_entity.pdbx_description
1 polymer ?
#
loop_
_entity_poly.entity_id
_entity_poly.type
_entity_poly.pdbx_seq_one_letter_code
_entity_poly.pdbx_strand_id
1 'polypeptide(L)'
;MKNSVFTLFLLVLSIASFAQDSKTKEISGTITYLNEPLKDVNITIKNTSKGTKTNDQGEYSLQANVGDQVQFNHVGFDTVTILIEDVTSVLNIEMDNYVTKLDEVVV
;
A
#
# COMPACT_ATOMS: atom_id res chain seq x y z
N MET A 1 25.45 44.16 11.83
CA MET A 1 24.25 44.36 10.98
C MET A 1 24.22 43.48 9.72
N LYS A 2 25.37 43.21 9.07
CA LYS A 2 25.42 42.36 7.85
C LYS A 2 25.05 40.88 8.09
N ASN A 3 25.34 40.35 9.28
CA ASN A 3 25.08 38.93 9.60
C ASN A 3 23.61 38.67 10.02
N SER A 4 22.94 39.63 10.65
CA SER A 4 21.52 39.49 11.05
C SER A 4 20.56 39.46 9.87
N VAL A 5 20.87 40.16 8.77
CA VAL A 5 20.07 40.10 7.53
C VAL A 5 20.22 38.74 6.86
N PHE A 6 21.41 38.16 6.89
CA PHE A 6 21.67 36.82 6.36
C PHE A 6 20.97 35.73 7.18
N THR A 7 20.94 35.86 8.51
CA THR A 7 20.18 34.98 9.40
C THR A 7 18.67 35.08 9.19
N LEU A 8 18.15 36.30 8.98
CA LEU A 8 16.73 36.51 8.69
C LEU A 8 16.32 35.97 7.32
N PHE A 9 17.21 36.05 6.32
CA PHE A 9 17.01 35.44 5.00
C PHE A 9 16.99 33.91 5.07
N LEU A 10 17.84 33.29 5.91
CA LEU A 10 17.84 31.83 6.11
C LEU A 10 16.55 31.33 6.80
N LEU A 11 15.96 32.13 7.70
CA LEU A 11 14.74 31.78 8.44
C LEU A 11 13.49 31.76 7.54
N VAL A 12 13.48 32.53 6.46
CA VAL A 12 12.36 32.57 5.49
C VAL A 12 12.37 31.35 4.56
N LEU A 13 13.53 30.74 4.28
CA LEU A 13 13.61 29.51 3.49
C LEU A 13 13.10 28.26 4.23
N SER A 14 13.13 28.25 5.57
CA SER A 14 12.63 27.12 6.37
C SER A 14 11.11 26.97 6.41
N ILE A 15 10.34 27.97 5.94
CA ILE A 15 8.87 27.95 5.95
C ILE A 15 8.30 27.31 4.67
N ALA A 16 9.13 27.05 3.66
CA ALA A 16 8.72 26.44 2.39
C ALA A 16 8.71 24.90 2.42
N SER A 17 9.02 24.29 3.56
CA SER A 17 8.88 22.84 3.77
C SER A 17 7.42 22.44 4.02
N PHE A 18 6.53 22.76 3.07
CA PHE A 18 5.27 22.03 2.93
C PHE A 18 5.64 20.64 2.37
N ALA A 19 6.06 19.76 3.26
CA ALA A 19 6.42 18.41 2.94
C ALA A 19 5.17 17.65 2.48
N GLN A 20 4.99 17.60 1.16
CA GLN A 20 4.25 16.59 0.40
C GLN A 20 2.76 16.47 0.78
N ASP A 21 1.90 17.17 0.03
CA ASP A 21 0.45 16.90 -0.06
C ASP A 21 0.20 15.52 -0.68
N SER A 22 0.66 14.49 0.00
CA SER A 22 0.29 13.12 -0.24
C SER A 22 -1.05 12.93 0.43
N LYS A 23 -2.14 12.83 -0.36
CA LYS A 23 -3.48 12.54 0.17
C LYS A 23 -3.48 11.15 0.80
N THR A 24 -3.08 11.06 2.06
CA THR A 24 -3.15 9.84 2.86
C THR A 24 -4.60 9.55 3.18
N LYS A 25 -5.03 8.32 2.94
CA LYS A 25 -6.37 7.83 3.22
C LYS A 25 -6.28 6.49 3.94
N GLU A 26 -7.30 6.21 4.73
CA GLU A 26 -7.52 4.87 5.28
C GLU A 26 -8.23 4.02 4.22
N ILE A 27 -7.64 2.87 3.88
CA ILE A 27 -8.18 1.88 2.96
C ILE A 27 -8.48 0.63 3.78
N SER A 28 -9.72 0.17 3.75
CA SER A 28 -10.15 -1.06 4.41
C SER A 28 -10.71 -2.07 3.41
N GLY A 29 -10.86 -3.31 3.86
CA GLY A 29 -11.47 -4.34 3.04
C GLY A 29 -11.29 -5.73 3.64
N THR A 30 -11.73 -6.72 2.87
CA THR A 30 -11.62 -8.13 3.22
C THR A 30 -10.92 -8.88 2.10
N ILE A 31 -10.05 -9.81 2.48
CA ILE A 31 -9.37 -10.71 1.56
C ILE A 31 -9.93 -12.12 1.71
N THR A 32 -10.25 -12.75 0.59
CA THR A 32 -10.90 -14.07 0.56
C THR A 32 -10.27 -14.99 -0.47
N TYR A 33 -10.57 -16.28 -0.36
CA TYR A 33 -10.33 -17.30 -1.37
C TYR A 33 -11.53 -18.24 -1.40
N LEU A 34 -12.18 -18.40 -2.56
CA LEU A 34 -13.38 -19.22 -2.71
C LEU A 34 -14.49 -18.83 -1.70
N ASN A 35 -14.67 -17.54 -1.47
CA ASN A 35 -15.60 -16.96 -0.47
C ASN A 35 -15.25 -17.23 1.01
N GLU A 36 -14.11 -17.84 1.31
CA GLU A 36 -13.64 -18.00 2.69
C GLU A 36 -12.62 -16.90 3.05
N PRO A 37 -12.66 -16.35 4.28
CA PRO A 37 -11.74 -15.30 4.69
C PRO A 37 -10.30 -15.81 4.80
N LEU A 38 -9.34 -15.02 4.30
CA LEU A 38 -7.92 -15.32 4.40
C LEU A 38 -7.26 -14.51 5.52
N LYS A 39 -6.83 -15.20 6.57
CA LYS A 39 -6.06 -14.66 7.69
C LYS A 39 -4.58 -14.49 7.33
N ASP A 40 -3.89 -13.55 8.00
CA ASP A 40 -2.43 -13.37 7.95
C ASP A 40 -1.87 -13.02 6.56
N VAL A 41 -2.70 -12.54 5.63
CA VAL A 41 -2.26 -12.01 4.34
C VAL A 41 -1.44 -10.76 4.60
N ASN A 42 -0.21 -10.71 4.05
CA ASN A 42 0.66 -9.55 4.19
C ASN A 42 0.26 -8.50 3.16
N ILE A 43 0.04 -7.28 3.63
CA ILE A 43 -0.37 -6.14 2.80
C ILE A 43 0.70 -5.07 2.97
N THR A 44 1.44 -4.74 1.91
CA THR A 44 2.58 -3.82 1.98
C THR A 44 2.51 -2.75 0.91
N ILE A 45 2.94 -1.53 1.25
CA ILE A 45 3.11 -0.47 0.25
C ILE A 45 4.51 -0.62 -0.34
N LYS A 46 4.58 -0.80 -1.67
CA LYS A 46 5.82 -1.05 -2.40
C LYS A 46 6.86 0.05 -2.12
N ASN A 47 8.12 -0.37 -1.97
CA ASN A 47 9.26 0.50 -1.64
C ASN A 47 9.18 1.16 -0.25
N THR A 48 8.28 0.71 0.63
CA THR A 48 8.19 1.21 2.00
C THR A 48 8.19 0.04 2.99
N SER A 49 8.41 0.35 4.27
CA SER A 49 8.18 -0.59 5.38
C SER A 49 6.75 -0.52 5.93
N LYS A 50 5.87 0.29 5.33
CA LYS A 50 4.47 0.42 5.76
C LYS A 50 3.67 -0.76 5.23
N GLY A 51 2.83 -1.30 6.10
CA GLY A 51 1.98 -2.42 5.78
C GLY A 51 1.13 -2.83 6.97
N THR A 52 0.28 -3.81 6.72
CA THR A 52 -0.60 -4.43 7.72
C THR A 52 -0.78 -5.90 7.37
N LYS A 53 -1.60 -6.61 8.15
CA LYS A 53 -2.04 -7.97 7.83
C LYS A 53 -3.53 -8.12 8.06
N THR A 54 -4.13 -9.11 7.40
CA THR A 54 -5.52 -9.46 7.67
C THR A 54 -5.67 -10.14 9.03
N ASN A 55 -6.82 -9.91 9.68
CA ASN A 55 -7.21 -10.57 10.93
C ASN A 55 -7.83 -11.96 10.69
N ASP A 56 -8.37 -12.60 11.74
CA ASP A 56 -9.02 -13.92 11.66
C ASP A 56 -10.25 -13.97 10.73
N GLN A 57 -10.86 -12.81 10.46
CA GLN A 57 -12.01 -12.63 9.57
C GLN A 57 -11.59 -12.18 8.16
N GLY A 58 -10.29 -12.14 7.87
CA GLY A 58 -9.76 -11.70 6.58
C GLY A 58 -9.82 -10.18 6.37
N GLU A 59 -10.20 -9.40 7.37
CA GLU A 59 -10.34 -7.95 7.28
C GLU A 59 -9.01 -7.23 7.51
N TYR A 60 -8.84 -6.07 6.89
CA TYR A 60 -7.68 -5.21 7.09
C TYR A 60 -8.04 -3.72 7.06
N SER A 61 -7.14 -2.91 7.63
CA SER A 61 -7.09 -1.45 7.43
C SER A 61 -5.64 -1.00 7.23
N LEU A 62 -5.41 -0.13 6.25
CA LEU A 62 -4.11 0.38 5.84
C LEU A 62 -4.19 1.88 5.54
N GLN A 63 -3.26 2.67 6.10
CA GLN A 63 -3.07 4.05 5.65
C GLN A 63 -2.16 4.06 4.41
N ALA A 64 -2.71 4.47 3.27
CA ALA A 64 -2.01 4.56 1.99
C ALA A 64 -2.31 5.89 1.30
N ASN A 65 -1.43 6.30 0.41
CA ASN A 65 -1.57 7.52 -0.37
C ASN A 65 -2.12 7.22 -1.76
N VAL A 66 -2.81 8.20 -2.33
CA VAL A 66 -3.13 8.16 -3.77
C VAL A 66 -1.84 8.05 -4.57
N GLY A 67 -1.76 7.05 -5.45
CA GLY A 67 -0.57 6.73 -6.25
C GLY A 67 0.32 5.62 -5.65
N ASP A 68 0.09 5.20 -4.41
CA ASP A 68 0.81 4.07 -3.83
C ASP A 68 0.46 2.76 -4.54
N GLN A 69 1.45 1.88 -4.72
CA GLN A 69 1.23 0.51 -5.15
C GLN A 69 1.18 -0.39 -3.90
N VAL A 70 0.01 -0.98 -3.62
CA VAL A 70 -0.19 -1.90 -2.51
C VAL A 70 -0.09 -3.33 -3.01
N GLN A 71 0.74 -4.14 -2.37
CA GLN A 71 0.94 -5.54 -2.66
C GLN A 71 0.27 -6.41 -1.59
N PHE A 72 -0.45 -7.42 -2.06
CA PHE A 72 -1.11 -8.43 -1.24
C PHE A 72 -0.41 -9.76 -1.50
N ASN A 73 0.17 -10.35 -0.46
CA ASN A 73 0.97 -11.57 -0.56
C ASN A 73 0.63 -12.54 0.58
N HIS A 74 0.39 -13.79 0.20
CA HIS A 74 0.15 -14.89 1.11
C HIS A 74 0.86 -16.14 0.60
N VAL A 75 1.34 -16.98 1.52
CA VAL A 75 2.05 -18.21 1.15
C VAL A 75 1.11 -19.12 0.35
N GLY A 76 1.55 -19.55 -0.83
CA GLY A 76 0.77 -20.42 -1.72
C GLY A 76 -0.15 -19.68 -2.70
N PHE A 77 -0.18 -18.34 -2.68
CA PHE A 77 -1.04 -17.52 -3.54
C PHE A 77 -0.24 -16.64 -4.48
N ASP A 78 -0.88 -16.22 -5.58
CA ASP A 78 -0.33 -15.20 -6.47
C ASP A 78 -0.30 -13.83 -5.77
N THR A 79 0.80 -13.09 -5.96
CA THR A 79 0.89 -11.72 -5.43
C THR A 79 0.05 -10.78 -6.28
N VAL A 80 -0.91 -10.11 -5.66
CA VAL A 80 -1.75 -9.09 -6.30
C VAL A 80 -1.17 -7.71 -6.00
N THR A 81 -1.04 -6.84 -7.02
CA THR A 81 -0.59 -5.45 -6.85
C THR A 81 -1.64 -4.49 -7.38
N ILE A 82 -2.08 -3.56 -6.54
CA ILE A 82 -3.13 -2.58 -6.87
C ILE A 82 -2.59 -1.15 -6.68
N LEU A 83 -2.90 -0.26 -7.62
CA LEU A 83 -2.65 1.17 -7.48
C LEU A 83 -3.79 1.82 -6.69
N ILE A 84 -3.46 2.64 -5.70
CA ILE A 84 -4.46 3.38 -4.92
C ILE A 84 -4.87 4.65 -5.66
N GLU A 85 -6.16 4.80 -5.92
CA GLU A 85 -6.76 5.98 -6.56
C GLU A 85 -7.49 6.84 -5.53
N ASP A 86 -7.83 8.09 -5.88
CA ASP A 86 -8.51 9.02 -4.96
C ASP A 86 -9.90 8.49 -4.51
N VAL A 87 -10.53 7.67 -5.36
CA VAL A 87 -11.84 7.03 -5.08
C VAL A 87 -11.72 5.75 -4.26
N THR A 88 -10.52 5.19 -4.11
CA THR A 88 -10.30 3.96 -3.35
C THR A 88 -10.48 4.26 -1.85
N SER A 89 -11.41 3.55 -1.22
CA SER A 89 -11.69 3.64 0.22
C SER A 89 -11.97 2.25 0.80
N VAL A 90 -12.72 1.42 0.05
CA VAL A 90 -12.91 -0.01 0.34
C VAL A 90 -12.32 -0.80 -0.82
N LEU A 91 -11.50 -1.81 -0.51
CA LEU A 91 -10.84 -2.66 -1.49
C LEU A 91 -10.88 -4.12 -1.03
N ASN A 92 -11.82 -4.89 -1.56
CA ASN A 92 -11.91 -6.32 -1.30
C ASN A 92 -11.12 -7.07 -2.38
N ILE A 93 -10.41 -8.13 -1.97
CA ILE A 93 -9.59 -8.93 -2.87
C ILE A 93 -9.99 -10.40 -2.73
N GLU A 94 -10.20 -11.07 -3.86
CA GLU A 94 -10.20 -12.53 -3.93
C GLU A 94 -8.83 -12.95 -4.46
N MET A 95 -8.08 -13.73 -3.67
CA MET A 95 -6.76 -14.21 -4.07
C MET A 95 -6.87 -15.59 -4.69
N ASP A 96 -6.09 -15.84 -5.73
CA ASP A 96 -5.96 -17.16 -6.34
C ASP A 96 -4.67 -17.86 -5.91
N ASN A 97 -4.72 -19.18 -5.79
CA ASN A 97 -3.54 -19.98 -5.49
C ASN A 97 -2.54 -19.95 -6.65
N TYR A 98 -1.25 -19.98 -6.31
CA TYR A 98 -0.18 -20.18 -7.28
C TYR A 98 -0.30 -21.60 -7.86
N VAL A 99 -0.99 -21.74 -8.99
CA VAL A 99 -0.96 -22.97 -9.77
C VAL A 99 0.20 -22.82 -10.75
N THR A 100 1.28 -23.57 -10.54
CA THR A 100 2.31 -23.76 -11.55
C THR A 100 1.63 -24.31 -12.81
N LYS A 101 1.30 -23.45 -13.77
CA LYS A 101 1.00 -23.89 -15.13
C LYS A 101 2.30 -24.49 -15.65
N LEU A 102 2.44 -25.80 -15.52
CA LEU A 102 3.40 -26.54 -16.32
C LEU A 102 2.95 -26.32 -17.75
N ASP A 103 3.64 -25.44 -18.47
CA ASP A 103 3.50 -25.35 -19.91
C ASP A 103 3.76 -26.75 -20.45
N GLU A 104 2.72 -27.45 -20.91
CA GLU A 104 2.89 -28.68 -21.66
C GLU A 104 3.84 -28.36 -22.81
N VAL A 105 5.05 -28.91 -22.74
CA VAL A 105 6.00 -28.87 -23.84
C VAL A 105 5.40 -29.72 -24.95
N VAL A 106 4.68 -29.07 -25.87
CA VAL A 106 4.28 -29.70 -27.13
C VAL A 106 5.54 -29.76 -28.00
N VAL A 107 6.14 -30.94 -28.12
CA VAL A 107 7.14 -31.29 -29.16
C VAL A 107 6.50 -32.17 -30.22
#